data_AF-A0A9R1WQP1-F1
#
_entry.id   AF-A0A9R1WQP1-F1
#
_cell.length_a   1.000
_cell.length_b   1.000
_cell.length_c   1.000
_cell.angle_alpha   90.00
_cell.angle_beta   90.00
_cell.angle_gamma   90.00
#
_symmetry.space_group_name_H-M   'P 1'
#
loop_
_entity.id
_entity.type
_entity.pdbx_description
1 polymer ?
#
loop_
_entity_poly.entity_id
_entity_poly.type
_entity_poly.pdbx_seq_one_letter_code
_entity_poly.pdbx_strand_id
1 'polypeptide(L)'
;MKIVEKLAESKVKFEIRNFQVLKHNTRWDSEGNAYPIFHGLLVEMSNGRVVPGSFDASTRCPDEIIRRIRLGASFGPGPPRLLDTYQTQTDRFLIPPFSWTMQQLRFALVMRHRSDLEILLTTSTSPSAEGPDFVATQKSRSLVPPLWDKIAILFPLSSVSIQCMPNVIELVLYRFPIFDS
;
A
#
# COMPACT_ATOMS: atom_id res chain seq x y z
N MET A 1 7.40 -5.93 -22.09
CA MET A 1 6.93 -6.17 -20.71
C MET A 1 7.99 -5.69 -19.71
N LYS A 2 7.71 -4.59 -19.00
CA LYS A 2 8.72 -3.79 -18.27
C LYS A 2 9.58 -4.55 -17.25
N ILE A 3 9.00 -5.51 -16.50
CA ILE A 3 9.75 -6.25 -15.47
C ILE A 3 10.84 -7.12 -16.11
N VAL A 4 10.52 -7.88 -17.15
CA VAL A 4 11.52 -8.74 -17.82
C VAL A 4 12.57 -7.91 -18.56
N GLU A 5 12.18 -6.78 -19.15
CA GLU A 5 13.13 -5.83 -19.73
C GLU A 5 14.15 -5.38 -18.67
N LYS A 6 13.68 -4.97 -17.48
CA LYS A 6 14.57 -4.56 -16.39
C LYS A 6 15.43 -5.70 -15.81
N LEU A 7 14.91 -6.92 -15.75
CA LEU A 7 15.71 -8.09 -15.36
C LEU A 7 16.80 -8.40 -16.39
N ALA A 8 16.49 -8.26 -17.69
CA ALA A 8 17.44 -8.51 -18.78
C ALA A 8 18.56 -7.46 -18.86
N GLU A 9 18.29 -6.21 -18.45
CA GLU A 9 19.30 -5.14 -18.33
C GLU A 9 20.27 -5.34 -17.15
N SER A 10 19.98 -6.25 -16.22
CA SER A 10 20.76 -6.43 -15.01
C SER A 10 22.09 -7.14 -15.25
N LYS A 11 23.09 -6.80 -14.44
CA LYS A 11 24.37 -7.54 -14.36
C LYS A 11 24.24 -8.85 -13.59
N VAL A 12 23.15 -9.01 -12.83
CA VAL A 12 22.84 -10.24 -12.09
C VAL A 12 22.10 -11.20 -13.01
N LYS A 13 22.51 -12.48 -13.01
CA LYS A 13 21.80 -13.53 -13.75
C LYS A 13 20.60 -14.00 -12.95
N PHE A 14 19.42 -13.95 -13.57
CA PHE A 14 18.17 -14.44 -12.97
C PHE A 14 17.67 -15.68 -13.69
N GLU A 15 17.25 -16.67 -12.92
CA GLU A 15 16.52 -17.85 -13.42
C GLU A 15 15.02 -17.61 -13.19
N ILE A 16 14.23 -17.58 -14.26
CA ILE A 16 12.77 -17.42 -14.15
C ILE A 16 12.13 -18.79 -13.90
N ARG A 17 11.80 -19.07 -12.63
CA ARG A 17 11.14 -20.34 -12.23
C ARG A 17 9.62 -20.31 -12.33
N ASN A 18 9.01 -19.15 -12.07
CA ASN A 18 7.56 -18.97 -12.10
C ASN A 18 7.22 -17.69 -12.87
N PHE A 19 6.32 -17.81 -13.85
CA PHE A 19 5.94 -16.69 -14.71
C PHE A 19 4.45 -16.74 -15.08
N GLN A 20 3.59 -16.48 -14.08
CA GLN A 20 2.13 -16.57 -14.17
C GLN A 20 1.51 -15.16 -14.11
N VAL A 21 1.66 -14.39 -15.18
CA VAL A 21 1.14 -13.01 -15.28
C VAL A 21 0.34 -12.82 -16.57
N LEU A 22 -0.43 -11.72 -16.64
CA LEU A 22 -1.28 -11.40 -17.81
C LEU A 22 -2.19 -12.59 -18.14
N LYS A 23 -2.28 -13.00 -19.42
CA LYS A 23 -3.12 -14.10 -19.91
C LYS A 23 -2.99 -15.39 -19.08
N HIS A 24 -1.80 -15.70 -18.55
CA HIS A 24 -1.59 -16.91 -17.74
C HIS A 24 -2.21 -16.83 -16.34
N ASN A 25 -2.53 -15.63 -15.87
CA ASN A 25 -3.28 -15.37 -14.65
C ASN A 25 -4.62 -14.71 -14.94
N THR A 26 -5.23 -14.86 -16.14
CA THR A 26 -6.53 -14.24 -16.46
C THR A 26 -7.61 -15.30 -16.65
N ARG A 27 -8.76 -15.09 -15.99
CA ARG A 27 -10.04 -15.76 -16.26
C ARG A 27 -11.07 -14.71 -16.68
N TRP A 28 -12.13 -15.16 -17.36
CA TRP A 28 -13.20 -14.31 -17.83
C TRP A 28 -14.54 -14.79 -17.25
N ASP A 29 -15.40 -13.85 -16.89
CA ASP A 29 -16.78 -14.17 -16.51
C ASP A 29 -17.71 -14.24 -17.74
N SER A 30 -18.99 -14.48 -17.51
CA SER A 30 -20.02 -14.52 -18.57
C SER A 30 -20.30 -13.16 -19.22
N GLU A 31 -19.93 -12.06 -18.56
CA GLU A 31 -20.12 -10.69 -19.06
C GLU A 31 -18.89 -10.20 -19.85
N GLY A 32 -17.83 -11.01 -19.92
CA GLY A 32 -16.58 -10.65 -20.58
C GLY A 32 -15.68 -9.74 -19.74
N ASN A 33 -15.85 -9.68 -18.43
CA ASN A 33 -14.92 -9.02 -17.53
C ASN A 33 -13.71 -9.92 -17.24
N ALA A 34 -12.52 -9.34 -17.25
CA ALA A 34 -11.28 -10.03 -16.93
C ALA A 34 -10.99 -9.99 -15.43
N TYR A 35 -10.65 -11.15 -14.87
CA TYR A 35 -10.26 -11.33 -13.47
C TYR A 35 -8.93 -12.04 -13.36
N PRO A 36 -8.14 -11.76 -12.31
CA PRO A 36 -6.99 -12.58 -12.03
C PRO A 36 -7.43 -13.97 -11.50
N ILE A 37 -6.70 -15.03 -11.84
CA ILE A 37 -6.94 -16.38 -11.30
C ILE A 37 -6.56 -16.41 -9.81
N PHE A 38 -5.44 -15.79 -9.45
CA PHE A 38 -5.02 -15.54 -8.07
C PHE A 38 -4.61 -14.08 -7.86
N HIS A 39 -4.92 -13.54 -6.68
CA HIS A 39 -4.65 -12.13 -6.30
C HIS A 39 -3.43 -11.97 -5.40
N GLY A 40 -2.97 -13.05 -4.77
CA GLY A 40 -1.87 -13.04 -3.82
C GLY A 40 -1.08 -14.34 -3.87
N LEU A 41 0.15 -14.27 -3.35
CA LEU A 41 1.08 -15.39 -3.25
C LEU A 41 1.66 -15.41 -1.83
N LEU A 42 1.84 -16.61 -1.29
CA LEU A 42 2.62 -16.88 -0.09
C LEU A 42 3.97 -17.46 -0.51
N VAL A 43 5.04 -17.02 0.13
CA VAL A 43 6.38 -17.58 -0.05
C VAL A 43 6.83 -18.18 1.27
N GLU A 44 7.10 -19.48 1.26
CA GLU A 44 7.64 -20.20 2.40
C GLU A 44 9.16 -19.99 2.44
N MET A 45 9.64 -19.20 3.40
CA MET A 45 11.04 -18.74 3.43
C MET A 45 12.04 -19.87 3.65
N SER A 46 11.64 -20.96 4.30
CA SER A 46 12.51 -22.10 4.62
C SER A 46 12.91 -22.93 3.38
N ASN A 47 12.04 -23.02 2.38
CA ASN A 47 12.23 -23.87 1.19
C ASN A 47 11.99 -23.15 -0.15
N GLY A 48 11.60 -21.88 -0.11
CA GLY A 48 11.33 -21.05 -1.29
C GLY A 48 10.07 -21.45 -2.06
N ARG A 49 9.18 -22.26 -1.48
CA ARG A 49 7.93 -22.69 -2.13
C ARG A 49 6.99 -21.49 -2.26
N VAL A 50 6.41 -21.33 -3.45
CA VAL A 50 5.45 -20.27 -3.75
C VAL A 50 4.08 -20.90 -4.01
N VAL A 51 3.06 -20.44 -3.30
CA VAL A 51 1.67 -20.92 -3.46
C VAL A 51 0.69 -19.76 -3.54
N PRO A 52 -0.44 -19.89 -4.26
CA PRO A 52 -1.53 -18.91 -4.20
C PRO A 52 -2.02 -18.71 -2.76
N GLY A 53 -2.29 -17.45 -2.39
CA GLY A 53 -2.77 -17.09 -1.07
C GLY A 53 -3.71 -15.89 -1.11
N SER A 54 -4.59 -15.80 -0.12
CA SER A 54 -5.48 -14.65 0.11
C SER A 54 -5.29 -14.14 1.53
N PHE A 55 -5.24 -12.82 1.68
CA PHE A 55 -5.02 -12.16 2.97
C PHE A 55 -6.20 -11.22 3.25
N ASP A 56 -7.07 -11.64 4.16
CA ASP A 56 -8.17 -10.79 4.62
C ASP A 56 -7.65 -9.64 5.50
N ALA A 57 -8.55 -8.73 5.89
CA ALA A 57 -8.19 -7.58 6.72
C ALA A 57 -7.56 -7.95 8.08
N SER A 58 -7.86 -9.13 8.63
CA SER A 58 -7.34 -9.58 9.93
C SER A 58 -5.89 -10.10 9.86
N THR A 59 -5.44 -10.48 8.67
CA THR A 59 -4.10 -11.05 8.44
C THR A 59 -3.09 -10.04 7.87
N ARG A 60 -3.51 -8.79 7.63
CA ARG A 60 -2.63 -7.73 7.13
C ARG A 60 -1.68 -7.27 8.22
N CYS A 61 -0.44 -6.95 7.86
CA CYS A 61 0.58 -6.48 8.80
C CYS A 61 0.10 -5.24 9.60
N PRO A 62 0.68 -4.98 10.78
CA PRO A 62 0.35 -3.81 11.60
C PRO A 62 0.37 -2.48 10.84
N ASP A 63 -0.37 -1.51 11.36
CA ASP A 63 -0.39 -0.12 10.86
C ASP A 63 -0.77 -0.02 9.36
N GLU A 64 -1.60 -0.96 8.87
CA GLU A 64 -2.00 -1.10 7.45
C GLU A 64 -2.48 0.22 6.83
N ILE A 65 -3.33 0.95 7.55
CA ILE A 65 -3.86 2.25 7.11
C ILE A 65 -2.73 3.26 6.93
N ILE A 66 -1.79 3.34 7.87
CA ILE A 66 -0.65 4.28 7.80
C ILE A 66 0.24 3.92 6.60
N ARG A 67 0.53 2.63 6.39
CA ARG A 67 1.33 2.15 5.25
C ARG A 67 0.67 2.49 3.91
N ARG A 68 -0.66 2.38 3.82
CA ARG A 68 -1.42 2.76 2.61
C ARG A 68 -1.42 4.27 2.37
N ILE A 69 -1.50 5.08 3.41
CA ILE A 69 -1.40 6.54 3.29
C ILE A 69 0.01 6.90 2.80
N ARG A 70 1.06 6.30 3.38
CA ARG A 70 2.45 6.47 2.94
C ARG A 70 2.64 6.10 1.47
N LEU A 71 2.05 4.99 1.04
CA LEU A 71 2.04 4.60 -0.38
C LEU A 71 1.36 5.67 -1.24
N GLY A 72 0.18 6.16 -0.83
CA GLY A 72 -0.50 7.27 -1.50
C GLY A 72 0.35 8.53 -1.60
N ALA A 73 1.04 8.88 -0.51
CA ALA A 73 1.92 10.03 -0.41
C ALA A 73 3.14 9.93 -1.35
N SER A 74 3.65 8.71 -1.57
CA SER A 74 4.79 8.44 -2.47
C SER A 74 4.53 8.75 -3.94
N PHE A 75 3.26 8.92 -4.36
CA PHE A 75 2.90 9.40 -5.70
C PHE A 75 3.00 10.93 -5.85
N GLY A 76 3.61 11.63 -4.90
CA GLY A 76 3.89 13.06 -4.98
C GLY A 76 4.99 13.43 -5.98
N PRO A 77 5.44 14.70 -6.01
CA PRO A 77 6.50 15.14 -6.91
C PRO A 77 7.82 14.42 -6.60
N GLY A 78 8.26 13.56 -7.52
CA GLY A 78 9.48 12.78 -7.40
C GLY A 78 9.41 11.50 -8.23
N PRO A 79 10.53 10.77 -8.39
CA PRO A 79 10.50 9.47 -9.02
C PRO A 79 9.67 8.50 -8.17
N PRO A 80 8.87 7.60 -8.78
CA PRO A 80 8.14 6.58 -8.05
C PRO A 80 9.11 5.71 -7.25
N ARG A 81 8.78 5.43 -5.98
CA ARG A 81 9.63 4.67 -5.07
C ARG A 81 8.90 3.42 -4.59
N LEU A 82 9.58 2.28 -4.67
CA LEU A 82 9.22 1.14 -3.84
C LEU A 82 9.56 1.50 -2.40
N LEU A 83 8.63 1.25 -1.48
CA LEU A 83 8.78 1.63 -0.07
C LEU A 83 9.17 0.40 0.75
N ASP A 84 10.35 0.44 1.35
CA ASP A 84 10.72 -0.55 2.36
C ASP A 84 9.86 -0.37 3.61
N THR A 85 9.34 -1.49 4.12
CA THR A 85 8.47 -1.53 5.31
C THR A 85 8.91 -2.52 6.37
N TYR A 86 10.01 -3.24 6.14
CA TYR A 86 10.52 -4.28 7.04
C TYR A 86 12.05 -4.25 7.07
N GLN A 87 12.62 -4.23 8.26
CA GLN A 87 14.05 -4.27 8.52
C GLN A 87 14.42 -5.68 8.94
N THR A 88 15.17 -6.37 8.07
CA THR A 88 15.52 -7.78 8.27
C THR A 88 16.51 -8.00 9.41
N GLN A 89 17.43 -7.05 9.67
CA GLN A 89 18.45 -7.23 10.71
C GLN A 89 17.87 -7.22 12.13
N THR A 90 16.77 -6.49 12.32
CA THR A 90 16.12 -6.31 13.63
C THR A 90 14.78 -7.01 13.71
N ASP A 91 14.37 -7.72 12.65
CA ASP A 91 13.08 -8.41 12.51
C ASP A 91 11.88 -7.51 12.88
N ARG A 92 11.85 -6.31 12.29
CA ARG A 92 10.86 -5.29 12.64
C ARG A 92 10.23 -4.61 11.44
N PHE A 93 8.93 -4.33 11.55
CA PHE A 93 8.26 -3.42 10.64
C PHE A 93 8.71 -1.98 10.94
N LEU A 94 9.15 -1.27 9.89
CA LEU A 94 9.54 0.13 9.98
C LEU A 94 8.72 0.94 8.98
N ILE A 95 8.05 1.98 9.47
CA ILE A 95 7.37 2.97 8.63
C ILE A 95 8.12 4.29 8.80
N PRO A 96 9.11 4.57 7.92
CA PRO A 96 9.77 5.86 7.92
C PRO A 96 8.78 7.04 7.81
N PRO A 97 9.17 8.20 8.37
CA PRO A 97 8.51 9.48 8.11
C PRO A 97 8.15 9.68 6.64
N PHE A 98 7.02 10.35 6.39
CA PHE A 98 6.59 10.70 5.04
C PHE A 98 5.76 11.98 5.06
N SER A 99 5.72 12.67 3.93
CA SER A 99 4.97 13.90 3.74
C SER A 99 4.01 13.78 2.57
N TRP A 100 2.97 14.59 2.58
CA TRP A 100 2.02 14.69 1.47
C TRP A 100 1.90 16.11 0.97
N THR A 101 1.45 16.24 -0.27
CA THR A 101 1.13 17.52 -0.88
C THR A 101 -0.28 17.97 -0.52
N MET A 102 -0.53 19.28 -0.61
CA MET A 102 -1.89 19.82 -0.48
C MET A 102 -2.88 19.23 -1.48
N GLN A 103 -2.41 18.79 -2.66
CA GLN A 103 -3.27 18.13 -3.65
C GLN A 103 -3.73 16.76 -3.17
N GLN A 104 -2.84 15.97 -2.57
CA GLN A 104 -3.18 14.65 -2.01
C GLN A 104 -4.17 14.80 -0.83
N LEU A 105 -3.99 15.82 0.01
CA LEU A 105 -4.94 16.16 1.07
C LEU A 105 -6.32 16.51 0.51
N ARG A 106 -6.38 17.42 -0.47
CA ARG A 106 -7.65 17.80 -1.13
C ARG A 106 -8.33 16.61 -1.78
N PHE A 107 -7.57 15.75 -2.46
CA PHE A 107 -8.11 14.54 -3.07
C PHE A 107 -8.77 13.64 -2.01
N ALA A 108 -8.08 13.38 -0.90
CA ALA A 108 -8.63 12.56 0.17
C ALA A 108 -9.93 13.15 0.77
N LEU A 109 -9.97 14.47 0.97
CA LEU A 109 -11.17 15.18 1.45
C LEU A 109 -12.34 15.06 0.47
N VAL A 110 -12.11 15.20 -0.84
CA VAL A 110 -13.15 15.02 -1.86
C VAL A 110 -13.69 13.59 -1.83
N MET A 111 -12.80 12.59 -1.79
CA MET A 111 -13.18 11.18 -1.80
C MET A 111 -14.06 10.77 -0.61
N ARG A 112 -13.96 11.48 0.52
CA ARG A 112 -14.81 11.23 1.71
C ARG A 112 -16.30 11.40 1.41
N HIS A 113 -16.65 12.31 0.52
CA HIS A 113 -18.04 12.67 0.21
C HIS A 113 -18.57 11.98 -1.05
N ARG A 114 -17.80 11.04 -1.61
CA ARG A 114 -18.17 10.29 -2.81
C ARG A 114 -18.87 8.98 -2.44
N SER A 115 -19.76 8.55 -3.33
CA SER A 115 -20.37 7.22 -3.26
C SER A 115 -19.34 6.12 -3.50
N ASP A 116 -19.69 4.89 -3.11
CA ASP A 116 -18.86 3.71 -3.27
C ASP A 116 -18.48 3.46 -4.73
N LEU A 117 -19.45 3.68 -5.63
CA LEU A 117 -19.24 3.55 -7.07
C LEU A 117 -18.27 4.62 -7.60
N GLU A 118 -18.44 5.88 -7.21
CA GLU A 118 -17.51 6.95 -7.60
C GLU A 118 -16.10 6.69 -7.07
N ILE A 119 -15.98 6.18 -5.83
CA ILE A 119 -14.68 5.79 -5.26
C ILE A 119 -14.05 4.69 -6.08
N LEU A 120 -14.80 3.62 -6.37
CA LEU A 120 -14.31 2.50 -7.16
C LEU A 120 -13.83 2.97 -8.53
N LEU A 121 -14.67 3.68 -9.28
CA LEU A 121 -14.36 4.13 -10.65
C LEU A 121 -13.22 5.14 -10.71
N THR A 122 -13.06 5.98 -9.68
CA THR A 122 -12.01 7.02 -9.66
C THR A 122 -10.66 6.48 -9.19
N THR A 123 -10.64 5.44 -8.36
CA THR A 123 -9.42 5.01 -7.66
C THR A 123 -8.92 3.62 -8.05
N SER A 124 -9.73 2.81 -8.73
CA SER A 124 -9.34 1.50 -9.24
C SER A 124 -8.80 1.59 -10.67
N THR A 125 -7.82 0.73 -10.99
CA THR A 125 -7.38 0.49 -12.37
C THR A 125 -8.19 -0.60 -13.08
N SER A 126 -8.99 -1.37 -12.34
CA SER A 126 -9.80 -2.48 -12.83
C SER A 126 -11.07 -2.66 -11.97
N PRO A 127 -12.05 -1.75 -12.07
CA PRO A 127 -13.21 -1.69 -11.17
C PRO A 127 -13.97 -3.01 -10.99
N SER A 128 -14.15 -3.78 -12.08
CA SER A 128 -14.87 -5.06 -12.03
C SER A 128 -14.11 -6.16 -11.32
N ALA A 129 -12.78 -6.04 -11.16
CA ALA A 129 -11.90 -7.08 -10.61
C ALA A 129 -11.38 -6.78 -9.19
N GLU A 130 -11.80 -5.67 -8.56
CA GLU A 130 -11.37 -5.33 -7.21
C GLU A 130 -11.98 -6.27 -6.16
N GLY A 131 -11.25 -6.46 -5.05
CA GLY A 131 -11.73 -7.21 -3.90
C GLY A 131 -12.92 -6.54 -3.20
N PRO A 132 -13.74 -7.30 -2.45
CA PRO A 132 -14.96 -6.79 -1.82
C PRO A 132 -14.71 -5.68 -0.79
N ASP A 133 -13.50 -5.61 -0.22
CA ASP A 133 -13.11 -4.62 0.78
C ASP A 133 -12.37 -3.40 0.19
N PHE A 134 -12.22 -3.32 -1.14
CA PHE A 134 -11.47 -2.26 -1.81
C PHE A 134 -12.02 -0.88 -1.43
N VAL A 135 -13.32 -0.65 -1.61
CA VAL A 135 -13.94 0.65 -1.35
C VAL A 135 -13.86 1.02 0.13
N ALA A 136 -14.13 0.07 1.03
CA ALA A 136 -14.02 0.28 2.48
C ALA A 136 -12.60 0.69 2.89
N THR A 137 -11.60 0.06 2.28
CA THR A 137 -10.18 0.40 2.47
C THR A 137 -9.87 1.81 1.95
N GLN A 138 -10.38 2.19 0.77
CA GLN A 138 -10.19 3.54 0.23
C GLN A 138 -10.84 4.62 1.10
N LYS A 139 -12.05 4.37 1.61
CA LYS A 139 -12.75 5.28 2.53
C LYS A 139 -11.99 5.47 3.83
N SER A 140 -11.49 4.38 4.42
CA SER A 140 -10.71 4.44 5.66
C SER A 140 -9.48 5.34 5.50
N ARG A 141 -8.81 5.26 4.35
CA ARG A 141 -7.70 6.16 3.99
C ARG A 141 -8.12 7.64 3.92
N SER A 142 -9.29 7.93 3.35
CA SER A 142 -9.82 9.30 3.21
C SER A 142 -10.31 9.93 4.52
N LEU A 143 -10.61 9.13 5.53
CA LEU A 143 -11.04 9.61 6.85
C LEU A 143 -9.89 10.09 7.72
N VAL A 144 -8.66 9.66 7.44
CA VAL A 144 -7.50 9.91 8.28
C VAL A 144 -6.95 11.34 8.17
N PRO A 145 -6.82 11.97 6.98
CA PRO A 145 -6.36 13.36 6.82
C PRO A 145 -7.01 14.45 7.71
N PRO A 146 -8.33 14.42 7.99
CA PRO A 146 -8.95 15.35 8.95
C PRO A 146 -8.92 14.87 10.43
N LEU A 147 -8.36 13.70 10.72
CA LEU A 147 -8.21 13.13 12.06
C LEU A 147 -6.77 13.21 12.61
N TRP A 148 -5.80 13.79 11.87
CA TRP A 148 -4.40 13.85 12.30
C TRP A 148 -4.13 14.79 13.47
N ASP A 149 -4.95 15.83 13.69
CA ASP A 149 -4.93 16.60 14.95
C ASP A 149 -5.16 15.69 16.16
N LYS A 150 -5.75 14.50 15.94
CA LYS A 150 -5.96 13.44 16.93
C LYS A 150 -5.00 12.25 16.78
N ILE A 151 -4.18 12.14 15.75
CA ILE A 151 -3.15 11.07 15.66
C ILE A 151 -2.01 11.32 16.65
N ALA A 152 -1.79 12.57 17.04
CA ALA A 152 -1.01 12.94 18.22
C ALA A 152 -1.59 12.37 19.55
N ILE A 153 -2.81 11.82 19.55
CA ILE A 153 -3.48 11.17 20.70
C ILE A 153 -3.33 9.65 20.65
N LEU A 154 -3.21 9.06 19.45
CA LEU A 154 -3.04 7.60 19.26
C LEU A 154 -1.58 7.12 19.44
N PHE A 155 -0.65 8.06 19.44
CA PHE A 155 0.76 7.83 19.78
C PHE A 155 1.13 8.78 20.91
N PRO A 156 1.95 8.37 21.91
CA PRO A 156 2.45 9.30 22.92
C PRO A 156 3.07 10.53 22.24
N LEU A 157 2.79 11.74 22.74
CA LEU A 157 3.28 13.02 22.18
C LEU A 157 4.81 13.10 22.00
N SER A 158 5.57 12.20 22.64
CA SER A 158 7.02 12.03 22.46
C SER A 158 7.43 11.27 21.18
N SER A 159 6.47 10.80 20.38
CA SER A 159 6.69 9.83 19.30
C SER A 159 6.23 10.29 17.90
N VAL A 160 5.69 11.51 17.77
CA VAL A 160 5.25 12.06 16.48
C VAL A 160 5.55 13.55 16.44
N SER A 161 6.24 14.03 15.41
CA SER A 161 6.29 15.47 15.10
C SER A 161 5.62 15.75 13.76
N ILE A 162 4.64 16.65 13.78
CA ILE A 162 3.97 17.17 12.59
C ILE A 162 4.55 18.55 12.32
N GLN A 163 5.19 18.73 11.17
CA GLN A 163 5.66 20.04 10.73
C GLN A 163 4.82 20.52 9.54
N CYS A 164 4.05 21.58 9.76
CA CYS A 164 3.31 22.26 8.71
C CYS A 164 4.25 23.27 8.04
N MET A 165 4.66 22.98 6.81
CA MET A 165 5.40 23.91 5.96
C MET A 165 4.48 24.50 4.88
N PRO A 166 4.85 25.61 4.22
CA PRO A 166 4.11 26.11 3.08
C PRO A 166 4.04 25.01 2.00
N ASN A 167 2.83 24.53 1.71
CA ASN A 167 2.49 23.51 0.69
C ASN A 167 2.82 22.04 1.00
N VAL A 168 3.42 21.73 2.16
CA VAL A 168 3.80 20.36 2.56
C VAL A 168 3.49 20.15 4.04
N ILE A 169 2.90 19.01 4.37
CA ILE A 169 2.77 18.55 5.76
C ILE A 169 3.67 17.34 5.91
N GLU A 170 4.63 17.43 6.82
CA GLU A 170 5.57 16.35 7.14
C GLU A 170 5.14 15.61 8.40
N LEU A 171 5.01 14.29 8.31
CA LEU A 171 4.80 13.41 9.45
C LEU A 171 6.11 12.69 9.77
N VAL A 172 6.68 12.98 10.93
CA VAL A 172 7.81 12.23 11.48
C VAL A 172 7.30 11.31 12.57
N LEU A 173 7.34 10.00 12.32
CA LEU A 173 7.04 8.98 13.31
C LEU A 173 8.34 8.54 14.00
N TYR A 174 8.44 8.76 15.31
CA TYR A 174 9.48 8.20 16.17
C TYR A 174 8.88 7.05 16.99
N ARG A 175 9.06 5.79 16.57
CA ARG A 175 8.69 4.65 17.44
C ARG A 175 9.93 4.05 18.10
N PHE A 176 9.92 4.05 19.44
CA PHE A 176 10.85 3.33 20.32
C PHE A 176 10.49 1.82 20.38
N PRO A 177 11.43 0.95 20.77
CA PRO A 177 11.23 -0.50 20.75
C PRO A 177 10.04 -0.90 21.62
N ILE A 178 9.21 -1.79 21.09
CA ILE A 178 8.25 -2.54 21.91
C ILE A 178 9.10 -3.33 22.90
N PHE A 179 8.98 -3.01 24.19
CA PHE A 179 9.55 -3.84 25.26
C PHE A 179 8.76 -5.15 25.27
N ASP A 180 9.50 -6.26 25.15
CA ASP A 180 9.01 -7.58 25.55
C ASP A 180 8.75 -7.56 27.06
N SER A 181 7.58 -8.06 27.45
CA SER A 181 7.30 -8.57 28.80
C SER A 181 6.62 -9.92 28.67
#